data_AF-A0A8X6SJV8-F1
#
_entry.id   AF-A0A8X6SJV8-F1
#
_cell.length_a   1.000
_cell.length_b   1.000
_cell.length_c   1.000
_cell.angle_alpha   90.00
_cell.angle_beta   90.00
_cell.angle_gamma   90.00
#
_symmetry.space_group_name_H-M   'P 1'
#
loop_
_entity.id
_entity.type
_entity.pdbx_description
1 polymer ?
#
loop_
_entity_poly.entity_id
_entity_poly.type
_entity_poly.pdbx_seq_one_letter_code
_entity_poly.pdbx_strand_id
1 'polypeptide(L)'
;MFDPSPFASPTPLAHADTSRDVLPRGGTSQINGDRYRAMITNVFIPELNNHDVQELWFRQDGATCHTARATIDLLKDTLGDRLISRFGPVNWPPRSCDLTPLDYFL
;
A
#
# COMPACT_ATOMS: atom_id res chain seq x y z
N MET A 1 -12.16 53.09 35.32
CA MET A 1 -12.02 51.63 35.17
C MET A 1 -12.91 51.25 34.01
N PHE A 2 -12.29 50.89 32.89
CA PHE A 2 -12.87 50.93 31.54
C PHE A 2 -13.87 49.80 31.25
N ASP A 3 -14.77 50.10 30.32
CA ASP A 3 -15.84 49.30 29.68
C ASP A 3 -15.41 47.90 29.18
N PRO A 4 -16.37 46.96 28.96
CA PRO A 4 -16.15 45.65 28.38
C PRO A 4 -16.31 45.68 26.84
N SER A 5 -15.51 44.87 26.15
CA SER A 5 -15.83 44.43 24.78
C SER A 5 -15.18 43.07 24.48
N PRO A 6 -15.94 42.07 23.98
CA PRO A 6 -15.42 40.79 23.55
C PRO A 6 -15.27 40.78 22.03
N PHE A 7 -14.07 41.08 21.52
CA PHE A 7 -13.75 40.85 20.11
C PHE A 7 -12.32 40.33 19.98
N ALA A 8 -12.15 39.03 20.20
CA ALA A 8 -11.02 38.29 19.67
C ALA A 8 -11.43 37.72 18.31
N SER A 9 -10.75 38.15 17.26
CA SER A 9 -10.97 37.77 15.87
C SER A 9 -10.83 36.25 15.66
N PRO A 10 -11.62 35.64 14.75
CA PRO A 10 -11.44 34.23 14.40
C PRO A 10 -10.16 34.04 13.59
N THR A 11 -9.30 33.14 14.07
CA THR A 11 -8.12 32.58 13.39
C THR A 11 -8.56 31.95 12.04
N PRO A 12 -7.77 32.07 10.97
CA PRO A 12 -8.22 31.73 9.62
C PRO A 12 -8.44 30.23 9.44
N LEU A 13 -9.55 29.94 8.77
CA LEU A 13 -9.98 28.68 8.19
C LEU A 13 -8.80 27.94 7.54
N ALA A 14 -8.38 26.84 8.15
CA ALA A 14 -7.54 25.87 7.45
C ALA A 14 -8.31 25.42 6.21
N HIS A 15 -7.82 25.78 5.03
CA HIS A 15 -8.25 25.18 3.79
C HIS A 15 -7.94 23.69 3.91
N ALA A 16 -8.97 22.91 4.23
CA ALA A 16 -8.99 21.50 3.91
C ALA A 16 -8.88 21.43 2.38
N ASP A 17 -7.66 21.16 1.90
CA ASP A 17 -7.44 20.72 0.54
C ASP A 17 -8.11 19.35 0.40
N THR A 18 -9.40 19.40 0.12
CA THR A 18 -10.18 18.29 -0.38
C THR A 18 -9.66 18.04 -1.78
N SER A 19 -8.57 17.28 -1.90
CA SER A 19 -8.13 16.68 -3.16
C SER A 19 -9.10 15.57 -3.55
N ARG A 20 -10.36 15.96 -3.80
CA ARG A 20 -11.30 15.24 -4.66
C ARG A 20 -11.05 15.72 -6.08
N ASP A 21 -9.98 15.21 -6.67
CA ASP A 21 -9.83 15.24 -8.12
C ASP A 21 -10.02 13.81 -8.66
N VAL A 22 -11.25 13.60 -9.11
CA VAL A 22 -11.60 12.99 -10.40
C VAL A 22 -10.60 11.95 -10.92
N LEU A 23 -11.01 10.69 -10.90
CA LEU A 23 -10.40 9.60 -11.68
C LEU A 23 -10.06 10.09 -13.10
N PRO A 24 -8.78 10.24 -13.48
CA PRO A 24 -8.45 10.56 -14.86
C PRO A 24 -8.68 9.31 -15.71
N ARG A 25 -9.53 9.47 -16.71
CA ARG A 25 -9.74 8.50 -17.79
C ARG A 25 -8.37 8.16 -18.41
N GLY A 26 -8.07 6.86 -18.52
CA GLY A 26 -7.14 6.35 -19.54
C GLY A 26 -5.65 6.65 -19.37
N GLY A 27 -5.10 6.60 -18.16
CA GLY A 27 -3.65 6.49 -17.95
C GLY A 27 -3.32 5.12 -17.41
N THR A 28 -2.40 4.39 -18.04
CA THR A 28 -1.71 3.25 -17.42
C THR A 28 -0.93 3.79 -16.22
N SER A 29 -1.62 3.92 -15.10
CA SER A 29 -1.04 4.40 -13.84
C SER A 29 -0.08 3.32 -13.38
N GLN A 30 1.17 3.44 -13.84
CA GLN A 30 2.28 2.60 -13.45
C GLN A 30 2.19 2.41 -11.94
N ILE A 31 2.04 1.17 -11.49
CA ILE A 31 2.04 0.90 -10.06
C ILE A 31 3.45 1.23 -9.57
N ASN A 32 3.60 2.46 -9.05
CA ASN A 32 4.78 2.85 -8.32
C ASN A 32 4.76 2.18 -6.94
N GLY A 33 5.91 2.11 -6.28
CA GLY A 33 6.02 1.42 -4.99
C GLY A 33 5.03 1.95 -3.93
N ASP A 34 4.72 3.24 -3.93
CA ASP A 34 3.83 3.85 -2.94
C ASP A 34 2.38 3.40 -3.13
N ARG A 35 1.92 3.35 -4.37
CA ARG A 35 0.58 2.87 -4.70
C ARG A 35 0.44 1.38 -4.40
N TYR A 36 1.50 0.59 -4.64
CA TYR A 36 1.52 -0.81 -4.29
C TYR A 36 1.40 -1.03 -2.77
N ARG A 37 2.20 -0.30 -1.99
CA ARG A 37 2.13 -0.37 -0.51
C ARG A 37 0.79 0.12 0.03
N ALA A 38 0.23 1.18 -0.55
CA ALA A 38 -1.12 1.65 -0.19
C ALA A 38 -2.19 0.57 -0.44
N MET A 39 -2.09 -0.17 -1.55
CA MET A 39 -2.99 -1.31 -1.81
C MET A 39 -2.79 -2.42 -0.77
N ILE A 40 -1.55 -2.77 -0.43
CA ILE A 40 -1.26 -3.77 0.62
C ILE A 40 -1.91 -3.37 1.94
N THR A 41 -1.65 -2.15 2.42
CA THR A 41 -2.12 -1.67 3.73
C THR A 41 -3.62 -1.50 3.79
N ASN A 42 -4.24 -0.95 2.74
CA ASN A 42 -5.65 -0.54 2.80
C ASN A 42 -6.62 -1.59 2.29
N VAL A 43 -6.15 -2.59 1.55
CA VAL A 43 -6.99 -3.62 0.94
C VAL A 43 -6.55 -5.00 1.39
N PHE A 44 -5.32 -5.40 1.05
CA PHE A 44 -4.90 -6.78 1.25
C PHE A 44 -4.86 -7.21 2.72
N ILE A 45 -4.23 -6.41 3.60
CA ILE A 45 -4.09 -6.74 5.02
C ILE A 45 -5.45 -6.78 5.76
N PRO A 46 -6.36 -5.80 5.57
CA PRO A 46 -7.71 -5.88 6.14
C PRO A 46 -8.46 -7.14 5.73
N GLU A 47 -8.40 -7.53 4.45
CA GLU A 47 -9.05 -8.76 3.97
C GLU A 47 -8.40 -10.01 4.60
N LEU A 48 -7.07 -10.05 4.71
CA LEU A 48 -6.36 -11.13 5.39
C LEU A 48 -6.87 -11.33 6.83
N ASN A 49 -7.02 -10.23 7.58
CA ASN A 49 -7.49 -10.26 8.96
C ASN A 49 -8.95 -10.71 9.09
N ASN A 50 -9.78 -10.48 8.05
CA ASN A 50 -11.18 -10.90 8.05
C ASN A 50 -11.36 -12.41 7.79
N HIS A 51 -10.35 -13.09 7.25
CA HIS A 51 -10.49 -14.45 6.72
C HIS A 51 -9.77 -15.57 7.52
N ASP A 52 -9.21 -15.29 8.71
CA ASP A 52 -8.46 -16.26 9.55
C ASP A 52 -7.46 -17.14 8.77
N VAL A 53 -6.71 -16.51 7.86
CA VAL A 53 -5.80 -17.21 6.93
C VAL A 53 -4.38 -17.36 7.49
N GLN A 54 -4.26 -17.78 8.76
CA GLN A 54 -2.97 -17.89 9.47
C GLN A 54 -1.95 -18.83 8.80
N GLU A 55 -2.41 -19.75 7.95
CA GLU A 55 -1.58 -20.72 7.22
C GLU A 55 -1.26 -20.31 5.77
N LEU A 56 -1.71 -19.12 5.33
CA LEU A 56 -1.56 -18.71 3.93
C LEU A 56 -0.17 -18.14 3.64
N TRP A 57 0.40 -18.57 2.52
CA TRP A 57 1.66 -18.07 1.97
C TRP A 57 1.40 -17.00 0.92
N PHE A 58 2.06 -15.85 1.05
CA PHE A 58 2.01 -14.80 0.04
C PHE A 58 3.19 -14.94 -0.92
N ARG A 59 2.92 -14.87 -2.22
CA ARG A 59 3.92 -14.91 -3.28
C ARG A 59 3.76 -13.69 -4.18
N GLN A 60 4.87 -13.01 -4.46
CA GLN A 60 4.94 -11.93 -5.45
C GLN A 60 6.17 -12.09 -6.34
N ASP A 61 6.10 -11.55 -7.55
CA ASP A 61 7.17 -11.64 -8.55
C ASP A 61 8.36 -10.70 -8.23
N GLY A 62 9.28 -10.60 -9.19
CA GLY A 62 10.49 -9.79 -9.08
C GLY A 62 10.33 -8.32 -9.47
N ALA A 63 9.12 -7.78 -9.66
CA ALA A 63 8.93 -6.39 -10.08
C ALA A 63 9.55 -5.40 -9.07
N THR A 64 10.01 -4.26 -9.58
CA THR A 64 10.74 -3.27 -8.76
C THR A 64 9.89 -2.74 -7.59
N CYS A 65 8.59 -2.53 -7.79
CA CYS A 65 7.69 -2.06 -6.73
C CYS A 65 7.43 -3.13 -5.64
N HIS A 66 7.42 -4.40 -6.02
CA HIS A 66 7.22 -5.55 -5.12
C HIS A 66 8.47 -5.82 -4.27
N THR A 67 9.65 -5.66 -4.87
CA THR A 67 10.95 -6.00 -4.27
C THR A 67 11.66 -4.81 -3.63
N ALA A 68 11.06 -3.62 -3.69
CA ALA A 68 11.54 -2.45 -2.97
C ALA A 68 11.62 -2.74 -1.46
N ARG A 69 12.68 -2.28 -0.81
CA ARG A 69 12.93 -2.55 0.62
C ARG A 69 11.74 -2.20 1.51
N ALA A 70 11.16 -1.01 1.32
CA ALA A 70 9.99 -0.58 2.09
C ALA A 70 8.76 -1.49 1.90
N THR A 71 8.61 -2.10 0.72
CA THR A 71 7.54 -3.07 0.44
C THR A 71 7.80 -4.40 1.13
N ILE A 72 9.03 -4.89 1.05
CA ILE A 72 9.44 -6.14 1.71
C ILE A 72 9.32 -6.03 3.23
N ASP A 73 9.76 -4.91 3.82
CA ASP A 73 9.67 -4.69 5.26
C ASP A 73 8.19 -4.67 5.72
N LEU A 74 7.32 -3.94 5.01
CA LEU A 74 5.87 -3.95 5.27
C LEU A 74 5.25 -5.36 5.25
N LEU A 75 5.61 -6.16 4.25
CA LEU A 75 5.08 -7.52 4.11
C LEU A 75 5.64 -8.47 5.16
N LYS A 76 6.91 -8.33 5.54
CA LYS A 76 7.53 -9.12 6.62
C LYS A 76 6.88 -8.83 7.97
N ASP A 77 6.59 -7.58 8.27
CA ASP A 77 5.92 -7.18 9.52
C ASP A 77 4.53 -7.83 9.66
N THR A 78 3.85 -8.07 8.53
CA THR A 78 2.50 -8.64 8.54
C THR A 78 2.47 -10.16 8.39
N LEU A 79 3.36 -10.72 7.57
CA LEU A 79 3.32 -12.12 7.14
C LEU A 79 4.43 -12.98 7.76
N GLY A 80 5.45 -12.37 8.36
CA GLY A 80 6.62 -13.06 8.89
C GLY A 80 7.33 -13.88 7.81
N ASP A 81 7.62 -15.14 8.11
CA ASP A 81 8.30 -16.07 7.20
C ASP A 81 7.45 -16.58 6.03
N ARG A 82 6.14 -16.24 6.01
CA ARG A 82 5.19 -16.71 4.98
C ARG A 82 5.23 -15.87 3.69
N LEU A 83 6.34 -15.20 3.43
CA LEU A 83 6.56 -14.35 2.25
C LEU A 83 7.57 -14.98 1.29
N ILE A 84 7.11 -15.31 0.09
CA ILE A 84 7.95 -15.76 -1.03
C ILE A 84 8.14 -14.59 -1.99
N SER A 85 9.35 -14.03 -2.01
CA SER A 85 9.68 -12.90 -2.86
C SER A 85 11.19 -12.76 -3.04
N ARG A 86 11.63 -12.02 -4.06
CA ARG A 86 13.03 -11.59 -4.14
C ARG A 86 13.33 -10.66 -2.97
N PHE A 87 14.36 -11.00 -2.18
CA PHE A 87 14.72 -10.35 -0.91
C PHE A 87 13.76 -10.60 0.28
N GLY A 88 12.76 -11.46 0.09
CA GLY A 88 11.91 -11.99 1.16
C GLY A 88 12.60 -13.08 1.99
N PRO A 89 11.95 -13.56 3.07
CA PRO A 89 12.44 -14.67 3.89
C PRO A 89 12.66 -15.96 3.06
N VAL A 90 11.74 -16.27 2.15
CA VAL A 90 11.90 -17.34 1.18
C VAL A 90 12.23 -16.74 -0.18
N ASN A 91 13.46 -17.00 -0.66
CA ASN A 91 13.96 -16.40 -1.89
C ASN A 91 13.27 -16.99 -3.12
N TRP A 92 12.79 -16.11 -4.00
CA TRP A 92 12.24 -16.50 -5.30
C TRP A 92 13.31 -16.38 -6.40
N PRO A 93 13.50 -17.41 -7.25
CA PRO A 93 14.52 -17.37 -8.28
C PRO A 93 14.29 -16.22 -9.28
N PRO A 94 15.36 -15.55 -9.73
CA PRO A 94 15.25 -14.52 -10.76
C PRO A 94 14.77 -15.14 -12.08
N ARG A 95 13.81 -14.48 -12.75
CA ARG A 95 13.22 -14.86 -14.05
C ARG A 95 12.16 -15.98 -14.01
N SER A 96 11.58 -16.29 -12.84
CA SER A 96 10.42 -17.17 -12.73
C SER A 96 9.10 -16.40 -12.89
N CYS A 97 8.83 -15.88 -14.09
CA CYS A 97 7.50 -15.33 -14.46
C CYS A 97 6.44 -16.45 -14.59
N ASP A 98 6.88 -17.70 -14.58
CA ASP A 98 6.08 -18.86 -14.96
C ASP A 98 5.36 -19.48 -13.75
N LEU A 99 5.29 -18.82 -12.59
CA LEU A 99 4.76 -19.45 -11.38
C LEU A 99 3.92 -18.50 -10.51
N THR A 100 3.59 -17.33 -11.04
CA THR A 100 2.49 -16.47 -10.59
C THR A 100 1.26 -16.91 -11.38
N PRO A 101 0.26 -17.58 -10.76
CA PRO A 101 -0.94 -18.03 -11.47
C PRO A 101 -1.68 -16.90 -12.21
N LEU A 102 -1.43 -15.65 -11.80
CA LEU A 102 -2.01 -14.44 -12.38
C LEU A 102 -1.36 -14.03 -13.72
N ASP A 103 -0.14 -14.49 -14.02
CA ASP A 103 0.56 -14.21 -15.29
C ASP A 103 0.23 -15.23 -16.40
N TYR A 104 -0.57 -16.25 -16.10
CA TYR A 104 -0.96 -17.30 -17.06
C TYR A 104 -2.19 -16.96 -17.93
N PHE A 105 -2.85 -15.83 -17.68
CA PHE A 105 -4.10 -15.47 -18.36
C PHE A 105 -4.06 -14.13 -19.11
N LEU A 106 -2.87 -13.63 -19.49
CA LEU A 106 -2.72 -12.49 -20.39
C LEU A 106 -2.66 -12.90 -21.87
#